data_AF-A0A2G9SCF4-F1
#
_entry.id   AF-A0A2G9SCF4-F1
#
_cell.length_a   1.000
_cell.length_b   1.000
_cell.length_c   1.000
_cell.angle_alpha   90.00
_cell.angle_beta   90.00
_cell.angle_gamma   90.00
#
_symmetry.space_group_name_H-M   'P 1'
#
loop_
_entity.id
_entity.type
_entity.pdbx_description
1 polymer ?
#
loop_
_entity_poly.entity_id
_entity_poly.type
_entity_poly.pdbx_seq_one_letter_code
_entity_poly.pdbx_strand_id
1 'polypeptide(L)'
;MFFVFKGSTPICEDIGRQMLCYNRRLPLPELEARIDLINAQTIRDVCTKYIYDKSPAIAAVGPIGQLPDYNQIRSGMYWLRQ
;
A
#
# COMPACT_ATOMS: atom_id res chain seq x y z
N MET A 1 16.35 0.90 -5.57
CA MET A 1 15.06 1.60 -5.45
C MET A 1 14.65 2.36 -6.74
N PHE A 2 15.54 3.02 -7.48
CA PHE A 2 15.16 3.92 -8.60
C PHE A 2 15.06 3.30 -10.01
N PHE A 3 14.90 1.98 -10.14
CA PHE A 3 14.92 1.34 -11.47
C PHE A 3 13.76 1.78 -12.37
N VAL A 4 12.61 2.14 -11.78
CA VAL A 4 11.43 2.63 -12.51
C VAL A 4 11.69 3.95 -13.25
N PHE A 5 12.66 4.75 -12.82
CA PHE A 5 12.97 6.06 -13.41
C PHE A 5 13.94 6.01 -14.60
N LYS A 6 14.24 4.82 -15.13
CA LYS A 6 15.15 4.69 -16.27
C LYS A 6 14.38 4.80 -17.59
N GLY A 7 14.49 5.96 -18.24
CA GLY A 7 13.91 6.25 -19.55
C GLY A 7 13.08 7.53 -19.57
N SER A 8 12.87 8.14 -20.73
CA SER A 8 12.11 9.41 -20.85
C SER A 8 10.61 9.25 -20.59
N THR A 9 10.03 8.10 -20.96
CA THR A 9 8.60 7.81 -20.78
C THR A 9 8.18 7.66 -19.31
N PRO A 10 8.84 6.84 -18.46
CA PRO A 10 8.44 6.74 -17.05
C PRO A 10 8.72 8.03 -16.25
N ILE A 11 9.72 8.82 -16.66
CA ILE A 11 9.98 10.12 -16.04
C ILE A 11 8.83 11.11 -16.32
N CYS A 12 8.34 11.16 -17.57
CA CYS A 12 7.24 12.04 -17.95
C CYS A 12 5.94 11.67 -17.21
N GLU A 13 5.64 10.38 -17.13
CA GLU A 13 4.48 9.85 -16.41
C GLU A 13 4.53 10.21 -14.91
N ASP A 14 5.67 10.01 -14.26
CA ASP A 14 5.83 10.35 -12.85
C ASP A 14 5.71 11.87 -12.60
N ILE A 15 6.29 12.71 -13.47
CA ILE A 15 6.13 14.17 -13.35
C ILE A 15 4.65 14.55 -13.42
N GLY A 16 3.93 14.05 -14.44
CA GLY A 16 2.51 14.34 -14.61
C GLY A 16 1.67 13.85 -13.41
N ARG A 17 1.88 12.62 -12.98
CA ARG A 17 1.17 12.00 -11.84
C ARG A 17 1.42 12.77 -10.54
N GLN A 18 2.67 13.11 -10.24
CA GLN A 18 3.00 13.84 -9.02
C GLN A 18 2.48 15.28 -9.03
N MET A 19 2.49 15.95 -10.19
CA MET A 19 1.85 17.26 -10.32
C MET A 19 0.34 17.18 -10.07
N LEU A 20 -0.35 16.13 -10.50
CA LEU A 20 -1.78 15.96 -10.22
C LEU A 20 -2.08 15.55 -8.76
N CYS A 21 -1.28 14.65 -8.16
CA CYS A 21 -1.55 14.14 -6.81
C CYS A 21 -1.03 15.05 -5.69
N TYR A 22 0.11 15.72 -5.91
CA TYR A 22 0.82 16.48 -4.88
C TYR A 22 1.06 17.95 -5.24
N ASN A 23 0.64 18.39 -6.43
CA ASN A 23 0.89 19.74 -6.96
C ASN A 23 2.38 20.12 -7.04
N ARG A 24 3.28 19.14 -6.96
CA ARG A 24 4.73 19.31 -7.07
C ARG A 24 5.39 17.98 -7.41
N ARG A 25 6.58 18.08 -7.99
CA ARG A 25 7.48 16.93 -8.11
C ARG A 25 8.30 16.76 -6.82
N LEU A 26 8.27 15.57 -6.24
CA LEU A 26 9.04 15.23 -5.05
C LEU A 26 10.51 14.94 -5.46
N PRO A 27 11.51 15.63 -4.91
CA PRO A 27 12.91 15.35 -5.20
C PRO A 27 13.33 14.01 -4.58
N LEU A 28 14.22 13.28 -5.28
CA LEU A 28 14.67 11.95 -4.85
C LEU A 28 15.27 11.92 -3.43
N PRO A 29 16.10 12.88 -3.00
CA PRO A 29 16.64 12.88 -1.64
C PRO A 29 15.57 13.04 -0.55
N GLU A 30 14.48 13.78 -0.81
CA GLU A 30 13.37 13.91 0.13
C GLU A 30 12.60 12.59 0.24
N LEU A 31 12.45 11.86 -0.88
CA LEU A 31 11.83 10.54 -0.89
C LEU A 31 12.67 9.53 -0.09
N GLU A 32 13.99 9.52 -0.26
CA GLU A 32 14.90 8.65 0.50
C GLU A 32 14.81 8.94 2.00
N ALA A 33 14.93 10.20 2.40
CA ALA A 33 14.81 10.59 3.80
C ALA A 33 13.47 10.15 4.41
N ARG A 34 12.36 10.25 3.66
CA ARG A 34 11.04 9.79 4.12
C ARG A 34 10.97 8.28 4.27
N ILE A 35 11.64 7.51 3.40
CA ILE A 35 11.71 6.05 3.51
C ILE A 35 12.53 5.66 4.74
N ASP A 36 13.66 6.31 4.96
CA ASP A 36 14.58 6.02 6.07
C ASP A 36 13.98 6.36 7.44
N LEU A 37 13.02 7.28 7.50
CA LEU A 37 12.27 7.61 8.73
C LEU A 37 11.30 6.50 9.17
N ILE A 38 11.02 5.51 8.32
CA ILE A 38 10.05 4.44 8.62
C ILE A 38 10.69 3.40 9.55
N ASN A 39 10.20 3.35 10.78
CA ASN A 39 10.62 2.40 11.80
C ASN A 39 9.61 1.26 11.99
N ALA A 40 10.04 0.18 12.65
CA ALA A 40 9.17 -0.96 12.98
C ALA A 40 7.89 -0.55 13.74
N GLN A 41 7.98 0.47 14.60
CA GLN A 41 6.82 1.01 15.31
C GLN A 41 5.83 1.68 14.35
N THR A 42 6.31 2.55 13.44
CA THR A 42 5.45 3.20 12.45
C THR A 42 4.76 2.19 11.54
N ILE A 43 5.44 1.10 11.17
CA ILE A 43 4.84 0.01 10.38
C ILE A 43 3.72 -0.65 11.19
N ARG A 44 3.97 -0.98 12.46
CA ARG A 44 2.96 -1.56 13.35
C ARG A 44 1.74 -0.65 13.47
N ASP A 45 1.94 0.65 13.71
CA ASP A 45 0.85 1.61 13.88
C ASP A 45 0.02 1.75 12.60
N VAL A 46 0.67 1.82 11.42
CA VAL A 46 -0.02 1.90 10.12
C VAL A 46 -0.79 0.61 9.82
N CYS A 47 -0.18 -0.55 10.05
CA CYS A 47 -0.84 -1.85 9.88
C CYS A 47 -2.03 -2.00 10.84
N THR A 48 -1.90 -1.57 12.10
CA THR A 48 -3.02 -1.58 13.05
C THR A 48 -4.13 -0.63 12.61
N LYS A 49 -3.79 0.53 12.03
CA LYS A 49 -4.78 1.50 11.56
C LYS A 49 -5.56 1.03 10.33
N TYR A 50 -4.90 0.43 9.35
CA TYR A 50 -5.49 0.15 8.03
C TYR A 50 -5.80 -1.33 7.78
N ILE A 51 -5.13 -2.26 8.45
CA ILE A 51 -5.27 -3.70 8.22
C ILE A 51 -6.02 -4.35 9.38
N TYR A 52 -5.59 -4.08 10.61
CA TYR A 52 -6.14 -4.78 11.78
C TYR A 52 -7.62 -4.42 12.02
N ASP A 53 -8.44 -5.46 12.16
CA ASP A 53 -9.89 -5.35 12.38
C ASP A 53 -10.62 -4.44 11.37
N LYS A 54 -10.18 -4.45 10.11
CA LYS A 54 -10.86 -3.75 9.01
C LYS A 54 -11.60 -4.72 8.12
N SER A 55 -12.73 -4.25 7.58
CA SER A 55 -13.56 -5.01 6.63
C SER A 55 -12.95 -4.94 5.23
N PRO A 56 -12.42 -6.04 4.66
CA PRO A 56 -11.82 -6.03 3.33
C PRO A 56 -12.89 -6.03 2.24
N ALA A 57 -12.52 -5.56 1.05
CA ALA A 57 -13.31 -5.72 -0.17
C ALA A 57 -12.77 -6.92 -0.96
N ILE A 58 -13.64 -7.85 -1.33
CA ILE A 58 -13.27 -9.09 -2.03
C ILE A 58 -13.96 -9.11 -3.39
N ALA A 59 -13.18 -9.26 -4.45
CA ALA A 59 -13.66 -9.45 -5.82
C ALA A 59 -13.01 -10.71 -6.39
N ALA A 60 -13.82 -11.65 -6.87
CA ALA A 60 -13.34 -12.91 -7.44
C ALA A 60 -14.16 -13.27 -8.68
N VAL A 61 -13.48 -13.78 -9.72
CA VAL A 61 -14.08 -14.14 -11.01
C VAL A 61 -13.54 -15.50 -11.42
N GLY A 62 -14.40 -16.39 -11.91
CA GLY A 62 -14.05 -17.76 -12.30
C GLY A 62 -14.58 -18.82 -11.32
N PRO A 63 -13.98 -20.03 -11.25
CA PRO A 63 -14.41 -21.09 -10.35
C PRO A 63 -14.03 -20.77 -8.89
N ILE A 64 -14.93 -20.06 -8.19
CA ILE A 64 -14.73 -19.56 -6.82
C ILE A 64 -15.15 -20.55 -5.71
N GLY A 65 -15.30 -21.84 -6.01
CA GLY A 65 -15.84 -22.83 -5.06
C GLY A 65 -15.02 -23.01 -3.78
N GLN A 66 -13.73 -22.66 -3.80
CA GLN A 66 -12.84 -22.72 -2.64
C GLN A 66 -12.68 -21.36 -1.93
N LEU A 67 -13.32 -20.29 -2.43
CA LEU A 67 -13.21 -18.98 -1.80
C LEU A 67 -13.95 -19.01 -0.45
N PRO A 68 -13.27 -18.69 0.67
CA PRO A 68 -13.92 -18.64 1.96
C PRO A 68 -14.98 -17.53 2.00
N ASP A 69 -16.02 -17.75 2.81
CA ASP A 69 -17.08 -16.76 3.00
C ASP A 69 -16.52 -15.46 3.58
N TYR A 70 -17.22 -14.36 3.32
CA TYR A 70 -16.84 -13.03 3.80
C TYR A 70 -16.57 -13.01 5.31
N ASN A 71 -17.42 -13.71 6.08
CA ASN A 71 -17.31 -13.75 7.55
C ASN A 71 -16.02 -14.47 8.02
N GLN A 72 -15.60 -15.51 7.30
CA GLN A 72 -14.34 -16.20 7.61
C GLN A 72 -13.14 -15.28 7.34
N ILE A 73 -13.16 -14.58 6.21
CA ILE A 73 -12.09 -13.64 5.86
C ILE A 73 -12.05 -12.48 6.86
N ARG A 74 -13.21 -11.92 7.24
CA ARG A 74 -13.30 -10.85 8.24
C ARG A 74 -12.79 -11.28 9.61
N SER A 75 -13.07 -12.53 10.01
CA SER A 75 -12.59 -13.11 11.27
C SER A 75 -11.07 -13.30 11.28
N GLY A 76 -10.45 -13.49 10.12
CA GLY A 76 -8.99 -13.58 9.99
C GLY A 76 -8.25 -12.24 10.09
N MET A 77 -8.95 -11.10 10.10
CA MET A 77 -8.34 -9.76 10.13
C MET A 77 -7.87 -9.31 11.53
N TYR A 78 -8.10 -10.13 12.56
CA TYR A 78 -7.64 -9.88 13.92
C TYR A 78 -7.20 -11.19 14.58
N TRP A 79 -6.37 -11.09 15.62
CA TRP A 79 -5.88 -12.27 16.34
C TRP A 79 -6.38 -12.26 17.79
N LEU A 80 -7.09 -13.31 18.19
CA LEU A 80 -7.54 -13.55 19.57
C LEU A 80 -6.50 -14.33 20.37
N ARG A 81 -5.27 -13.82 20.50
CA ARG A 81 -4.29 -14.38 21.44
C ARG A 81 -4.26 -13.50 22.69
N GLN A 82 -4.72 -14.06 23.81
CA GLN A 82 -4.48 -13.55 25.17
C GLN A 82 -3.06 -13.87 25.61
#